data_AF-A0A7G3NPM5-F1
#
_entry.id   AF-A0A7G3NPM5-F1
#
_cell.length_a   1.000
_cell.length_b   1.000
_cell.length_c   1.000
_cell.angle_alpha   90.00
_cell.angle_beta   90.00
_cell.angle_gamma   90.00
#
_symmetry.space_group_name_H-M   'P 1'
#
loop_
_entity.id
_entity.type
_entity.pdbx_description
1 polymer ?
#
loop_
_entity_poly.entity_id
_entity_poly.type
_entity_poly.pdbx_seq_one_letter_code
_entity_poly.pdbx_strand_id
1 'polypeptide(L)'
;MANDNNQLALIITEQDKSSGEVIHLVPNSKQSIQPKSLLRLGVFVPTVKDGSDPMARGHVIDATTELCRLSSIAGEGYEKISIFGPRLDMDTDFKVWLGIVDTLANTFLEPDGTVRVNFIDFAFSCGLATKRVDSRLRKRFSDSLTRLQHTHFQFIKNSTVEGKKVKIDMSLVSTSYYDEGTDEVILSRNKKVT
;
A
#
# COMPACT_ATOMS: atom_id res chain seq x y z
N MET A 1 -28.37 -20.99 0.30
CA MET A 1 -27.38 -20.82 -0.78
C MET A 1 -26.99 -19.35 -0.81
N ALA A 2 -25.93 -18.97 -0.10
CA ALA A 2 -25.37 -17.62 -0.10
C ALA A 2 -24.05 -17.69 -0.86
N ASN A 3 -23.91 -16.84 -1.87
CA ASN A 3 -22.82 -16.86 -2.83
C ASN A 3 -21.66 -16.02 -2.27
N ASP A 4 -20.68 -16.67 -1.65
CA ASP A 4 -19.47 -16.04 -1.10
C ASP A 4 -18.47 -15.69 -2.21
N ASN A 5 -18.78 -14.68 -3.01
CA ASN A 5 -17.87 -14.08 -3.98
C ASN A 5 -16.84 -13.16 -3.29
N ASN A 6 -15.98 -13.74 -2.46
CA ASN A 6 -14.91 -12.99 -1.78
C ASN A 6 -13.51 -13.62 -1.98
N GLN A 7 -13.34 -14.46 -2.99
CA GLN A 7 -12.05 -15.13 -3.25
C GLN A 7 -11.39 -14.61 -4.52
N LEU A 8 -10.75 -13.45 -4.40
CA LEU A 8 -9.45 -13.25 -5.06
C LEU A 8 -8.39 -13.57 -4.00
N ALA A 9 -8.23 -14.87 -3.72
CA ALA A 9 -7.09 -15.33 -2.95
C ALA A 9 -5.88 -15.34 -3.89
N LEU A 10 -5.07 -14.28 -3.83
CA LEU A 10 -3.70 -14.29 -4.35
C LEU A 10 -2.91 -15.30 -3.52
N ILE A 11 -2.95 -16.56 -3.93
CA ILE A 11 -2.16 -17.65 -3.34
C ILE A 11 -0.81 -17.60 -4.04
N ILE A 12 0.21 -17.10 -3.35
CA ILE A 12 1.59 -17.15 -3.84
C ILE A 12 2.19 -18.43 -3.29
N THR A 13 2.77 -19.25 -4.16
CA THR A 13 3.43 -20.50 -3.79
C THR A 13 4.93 -20.31 -3.85
N GLU A 14 5.62 -20.55 -2.75
CA GLU A 14 7.08 -20.50 -2.68
C GLU A 14 7.61 -21.83 -2.12
N GLN A 15 8.70 -22.34 -2.71
CA GLN A 15 9.31 -23.60 -2.28
C GLN A 15 10.48 -23.31 -1.35
N ASP A 16 10.43 -23.85 -0.13
CA ASP A 16 11.51 -23.69 0.84
C ASP A 16 12.78 -24.38 0.32
N LYS A 17 13.85 -23.60 0.12
CA LYS A 17 15.10 -24.07 -0.48
C LYS A 17 15.92 -24.98 0.44
N SER A 18 15.56 -25.10 1.72
CA SER A 18 16.24 -25.94 2.71
C SER A 18 15.49 -27.25 2.97
N SER A 19 14.16 -27.26 2.91
CA SER A 19 13.33 -28.45 3.18
C SER A 19 12.67 -29.05 1.93
N GLY A 20 12.60 -28.30 0.83
CA GLY A 20 11.89 -28.69 -0.40
C GLY A 20 10.36 -28.61 -0.31
N GLU A 21 9.82 -28.18 0.83
CA GLU A 21 8.39 -28.10 1.09
C GLU A 21 7.77 -26.89 0.37
N VAL A 22 6.60 -27.11 -0.25
CA VAL A 22 5.85 -26.05 -0.95
C VAL A 22 5.01 -25.30 0.08
N ILE A 23 5.40 -24.06 0.38
CA ILE A 23 4.71 -23.19 1.33
C ILE A 23 3.69 -22.35 0.57
N HIS A 24 2.42 -22.47 0.96
CA HIS A 24 1.34 -21.64 0.46
C HIS A 24 1.29 -20.34 1.29
N LEU A 25 1.76 -19.23 0.73
CA LEU A 25 1.64 -17.91 1.33
C LEU A 25 0.24 -17.38 1.07
N VAL A 26 -0.65 -17.62 2.04
CA VAL A 26 -1.99 -17.02 2.09
C VAL A 26 -1.87 -15.68 2.80
N PRO A 27 -2.36 -14.56 2.22
CA PRO A 27 -2.45 -13.29 2.93
C PRO A 27 -3.23 -13.48 4.21
N ASN A 28 -2.53 -13.50 5.35
CA ASN A 28 -3.15 -13.70 6.65
C ASN A 28 -3.27 -12.37 7.40
N SER A 29 -4.14 -12.36 8.41
CA SER A 29 -4.56 -11.18 9.15
C SER A 29 -3.44 -10.46 9.90
N LYS A 30 -2.21 -10.97 9.92
CA LYS A 30 -1.08 -10.40 10.68
C LYS A 30 -0.23 -9.39 9.89
N GLN A 31 -0.38 -9.32 8.56
CA GLN A 31 0.64 -8.72 7.69
C GLN A 31 0.09 -7.84 6.55
N SER A 32 -1.17 -7.41 6.57
CA SER A 32 -1.64 -6.42 5.58
C SER A 32 -2.83 -5.61 6.08
N ILE A 33 -2.78 -4.28 5.88
CA ILE A 33 -3.99 -3.46 5.94
C ILE A 33 -4.79 -3.82 4.68
N GLN A 34 -5.96 -4.41 4.86
CA GLN A 34 -6.80 -4.85 3.76
C GLN A 34 -7.16 -3.67 2.84
N PRO A 35 -7.12 -3.83 1.51
CA PRO A 35 -7.56 -2.81 0.55
C PRO A 35 -8.95 -2.24 0.84
N LYS A 36 -9.85 -3.10 1.30
CA LYS A 36 -11.22 -2.74 1.66
C LYS A 36 -11.29 -1.78 2.86
N SER A 37 -10.33 -1.87 3.79
CA SER A 37 -10.27 -0.98 4.95
C SER A 37 -9.80 0.42 4.55
N LEU A 38 -8.81 0.53 3.64
CA LEU A 38 -8.34 1.83 3.15
C LEU A 38 -9.41 2.59 2.37
N LEU A 39 -10.23 1.88 1.60
CA LEU A 39 -11.36 2.46 0.88
C LEU A 39 -12.45 3.00 1.83
N ARG A 40 -12.73 2.30 2.92
CA ARG A 40 -13.74 2.72 3.92
C ARG A 40 -13.26 3.90 4.78
N LEU A 41 -11.95 4.09 4.90
CA LEU A 41 -11.32 5.16 5.67
C LEU A 41 -11.30 6.52 4.93
N GLY A 42 -11.70 6.57 3.66
CA GLY A 42 -11.65 7.81 2.88
C GLY A 42 -10.23 8.29 2.55
N VAL A 43 -9.26 7.37 2.58
CA VAL A 43 -7.85 7.62 2.20
C VAL A 43 -7.77 7.99 0.72
N PHE A 44 -8.51 7.26 -0.11
CA PHE A 44 -8.72 7.58 -1.52
C PHE A 44 -10.05 8.30 -1.68
N VAL A 45 -10.07 9.37 -2.46
CA VAL A 45 -11.26 10.20 -2.69
C VAL A 45 -11.53 10.37 -4.19
N PRO A 46 -12.78 10.63 -4.59
CA PRO A 46 -13.08 11.00 -5.97
C PRO A 46 -12.24 12.20 -6.41
N THR A 47 -11.74 12.15 -7.64
CA THR A 47 -10.94 13.22 -8.24
C THR A 47 -11.74 14.51 -8.26
N VAL A 48 -11.27 15.53 -7.53
CA VAL A 48 -11.87 16.87 -7.60
C VAL A 48 -11.01 17.69 -8.57
N LYS A 49 -11.67 18.29 -9.57
CA LYS A 49 -11.03 19.11 -10.62
C LYS A 49 -10.99 20.58 -10.21
N ASP A 50 -10.55 20.85 -9.00
CA ASP A 50 -10.50 22.19 -8.40
C ASP A 50 -9.10 22.83 -8.48
N GLY A 51 -8.15 22.18 -9.18
CA GLY A 51 -6.84 22.76 -9.53
C GLY A 51 -5.90 23.00 -8.35
N SER A 52 -6.32 22.63 -7.14
CA SER A 52 -5.49 22.70 -5.94
C SER A 52 -4.33 21.71 -5.99
N ASP A 53 -3.17 22.10 -5.47
CA ASP A 53 -2.06 21.19 -5.26
C ASP A 53 -2.45 20.07 -4.25
N PRO A 54 -2.46 18.78 -4.66
CA PRO A 54 -2.76 17.65 -3.77
C PRO A 54 -1.76 17.50 -2.61
N MET A 55 -0.53 18.04 -2.77
CA MET A 55 0.51 18.00 -1.75
C MET A 55 0.34 19.10 -0.69
N ALA A 56 -0.25 20.24 -1.08
CA ALA A 56 -0.49 21.38 -0.18
C ALA A 56 -1.67 21.16 0.78
N ARG A 57 -2.64 20.33 0.41
CA ARG A 57 -3.78 19.96 1.26
C ARG A 57 -3.47 18.68 2.03
N GLY A 58 -2.67 18.80 3.09
CA GLY A 58 -2.47 17.72 4.05
C GLY A 58 -3.82 17.27 4.64
N HIS A 59 -4.07 15.96 4.61
CA HIS A 59 -5.28 15.35 5.11
C HIS A 59 -4.96 14.52 6.35
N VAL A 60 -5.80 14.62 7.38
CA VAL A 60 -5.70 13.82 8.61
C VAL A 60 -6.98 13.04 8.77
N ILE A 61 -6.87 11.71 8.85
CA ILE A 61 -7.99 10.80 9.04
C ILE A 61 -7.85 10.15 10.41
N ASP A 62 -8.90 10.21 11.23
CA ASP A 62 -9.03 9.34 12.38
C ASP A 62 -9.50 7.97 11.91
N ALA A 63 -8.60 6.98 11.99
CA ALA A 63 -8.84 5.62 11.55
C ALA A 63 -9.10 4.66 12.72
N THR A 64 -9.15 5.17 13.96
CA THR A 64 -9.17 4.37 15.19
C THR A 64 -10.32 3.38 15.18
N THR A 65 -11.56 3.85 14.98
CA THR A 65 -12.74 2.98 15.05
C THR A 65 -12.72 1.89 13.97
N GLU A 66 -12.31 2.23 12.75
CA GLU A 66 -12.39 1.30 11.62
C GLU A 66 -11.24 0.28 11.62
N LEU A 67 -10.03 0.70 12.02
CA LEU A 67 -8.88 -0.20 12.10
C LEU A 67 -8.89 -1.04 13.38
N CYS A 68 -9.37 -0.53 14.52
CA CYS A 68 -9.53 -1.34 15.73
C CYS A 68 -10.64 -2.40 15.62
N ARG A 69 -11.53 -2.31 14.61
CA ARG A 69 -12.47 -3.42 14.29
C ARG A 69 -11.77 -4.62 13.65
N LEU A 70 -10.56 -4.47 13.14
CA LEU A 70 -9.77 -5.57 12.61
C LEU A 70 -9.20 -6.37 13.78
N SER A 71 -9.53 -7.66 13.85
CA SER A 71 -9.22 -8.56 14.97
C SER A 71 -7.75 -8.56 15.39
N SER A 72 -6.83 -8.27 14.46
CA SER A 72 -5.40 -8.21 14.72
C SER A 72 -4.96 -6.93 15.43
N ILE A 73 -5.53 -5.77 15.06
CA ILE A 73 -5.19 -4.46 15.63
C ILE A 73 -5.86 -4.28 17.00
N ALA A 74 -7.06 -4.85 17.18
CA ALA A 74 -7.78 -4.85 18.44
C ALA A 74 -6.97 -5.48 19.59
N GLY A 75 -6.23 -6.55 19.30
CA GLY A 75 -5.42 -7.27 20.29
C GLY A 75 -4.15 -6.56 20.72
N GLU A 76 -3.71 -5.53 20.00
CA GLU A 76 -2.44 -4.84 20.24
C GLU A 76 -2.54 -3.63 21.19
N GLY A 77 -3.76 -3.30 21.64
CA GLY A 77 -4.00 -2.25 22.64
C GLY A 77 -3.81 -0.83 22.12
N TYR A 78 -4.00 -0.60 20.83
CA TYR A 78 -3.97 0.74 20.24
C TYR A 78 -5.15 1.59 20.69
N GLU A 79 -4.86 2.78 21.21
CA GLU A 79 -5.87 3.74 21.68
C GLU A 79 -6.23 4.77 20.60
N LYS A 80 -5.29 5.06 19.69
CA LYS A 80 -5.49 6.01 18.61
C LYS A 80 -4.74 5.57 17.37
N ILE A 81 -5.42 5.62 16.24
CA ILE A 81 -4.86 5.36 14.92
C ILE A 81 -5.21 6.51 14.00
N SER A 82 -4.22 7.09 13.34
CA SER A 82 -4.40 8.26 12.48
C SER A 82 -3.63 8.10 11.18
N ILE A 83 -4.17 8.62 10.08
CA ILE A 83 -3.52 8.63 8.78
C ILE A 83 -3.25 10.07 8.39
N PHE A 84 -2.03 10.35 7.96
CA PHE A 84 -1.55 11.66 7.55
C PHE A 84 -0.99 11.57 6.14
N GLY A 85 -1.15 12.63 5.34
CA GLY A 85 -0.50 12.69 4.04
C GLY A 85 -1.24 13.56 3.04
N PRO A 86 -0.78 13.59 1.78
CA PRO A 86 -1.51 14.24 0.71
C PRO A 86 -2.85 13.55 0.45
N ARG A 87 -3.77 14.28 -0.17
CA ARG A 87 -5.03 13.72 -0.64
C ARG A 87 -4.77 12.79 -1.82
N LEU A 88 -5.24 11.54 -1.74
CA LEU A 88 -5.04 10.53 -2.79
C LEU A 88 -6.27 10.40 -3.69
N ASP A 89 -6.08 10.51 -5.01
CA ASP A 89 -7.17 10.42 -5.99
C ASP A 89 -7.48 8.98 -6.41
N MET A 90 -8.77 8.66 -6.58
CA MET A 90 -9.19 7.31 -7.00
C MET A 90 -8.85 7.00 -8.46
N ASP A 91 -8.72 8.00 -9.34
CA ASP A 91 -8.49 7.75 -10.77
C ASP A 91 -7.06 7.29 -11.09
N THR A 92 -6.10 7.74 -10.28
CA THR A 92 -4.66 7.53 -10.43
C THR A 92 -4.11 6.83 -9.20
N ASP A 93 -4.13 7.46 -8.02
CA ASP A 93 -3.41 6.96 -6.83
C ASP A 93 -3.91 5.61 -6.36
N PHE A 94 -5.22 5.39 -6.40
CA PHE A 94 -5.77 4.07 -6.07
C PHE A 94 -5.31 2.98 -7.05
N LYS A 95 -5.23 3.28 -8.34
CA LYS A 95 -4.76 2.31 -9.36
C LYS A 95 -3.28 2.05 -9.27
N VAL A 96 -2.48 3.09 -9.03
CA VAL A 96 -1.04 2.96 -8.77
C VAL A 96 -0.82 2.12 -7.52
N TRP A 97 -1.58 2.36 -6.46
CA TRP A 97 -1.51 1.55 -5.25
C TRP A 97 -1.89 0.08 -5.48
N LEU A 98 -2.94 -0.21 -6.25
CA LEU A 98 -3.25 -1.58 -6.67
C LEU A 98 -2.13 -2.20 -7.50
N GLY A 99 -1.51 -1.44 -8.41
CA GLY A 99 -0.36 -1.89 -9.18
C GLY A 99 0.84 -2.21 -8.30
N ILE A 100 1.12 -1.41 -7.26
CA ILE A 100 2.18 -1.72 -6.27
C ILE A 100 1.88 -3.05 -5.57
N VAL A 101 0.64 -3.25 -5.11
CA VAL A 101 0.24 -4.49 -4.43
C VAL A 101 0.38 -5.69 -5.37
N ASP A 102 -0.08 -5.57 -6.62
CA ASP A 102 -0.01 -6.61 -7.63
C ASP A 102 1.45 -6.95 -8.00
N THR A 103 2.28 -5.94 -8.28
CA THR A 103 3.70 -6.12 -8.60
C THR A 103 4.47 -6.75 -7.44
N LEU A 104 4.26 -6.31 -6.20
CA LEU A 104 4.94 -6.89 -5.03
C LEU A 104 4.48 -8.33 -4.72
N ALA A 105 3.27 -8.71 -5.16
CA ALA A 105 2.73 -10.06 -4.99
C ALA A 105 3.21 -11.02 -6.09
N ASN A 106 3.31 -10.53 -7.33
CA ASN A 106 3.46 -11.38 -8.51
C ASN A 106 4.84 -11.28 -9.18
N THR A 107 5.75 -10.44 -8.68
CA THR A 107 7.10 -10.29 -9.23
C THR A 107 8.17 -10.81 -8.26
N PHE A 108 9.26 -11.34 -8.83
CA PHE A 108 10.43 -11.78 -8.09
C PHE A 108 11.07 -10.62 -7.30
N LEU A 109 11.44 -10.88 -6.05
CA LEU A 109 12.20 -9.93 -5.24
C LEU A 109 13.70 -10.12 -5.45
N GLU A 110 14.39 -9.03 -5.71
CA GLU A 110 15.85 -8.99 -5.67
C GLU A 110 16.37 -9.34 -4.27
N PRO A 111 17.63 -9.80 -4.13
CA PRO A 111 18.21 -10.17 -2.85
C PRO A 111 18.19 -9.06 -1.79
N ASP A 112 18.11 -7.80 -2.20
CA ASP A 112 18.02 -6.64 -1.30
C ASP A 112 16.58 -6.35 -0.83
N GLY A 113 15.60 -7.12 -1.28
CA GLY A 113 14.18 -6.98 -0.96
C GLY A 113 13.44 -5.95 -1.83
N THR A 114 14.03 -5.55 -2.95
CA THR A 114 13.39 -4.65 -3.93
C THR A 114 12.78 -5.42 -5.10
N VAL A 115 11.83 -4.78 -5.78
CA VAL A 115 11.27 -5.22 -7.06
C VAL A 115 11.53 -4.12 -8.07
N ARG A 116 12.06 -4.50 -9.23
CA ARG A 116 12.27 -3.61 -10.37
C ARG A 116 11.44 -4.13 -11.54
N VAL A 117 10.63 -3.26 -12.10
CA VAL A 117 9.79 -3.57 -13.27
C VAL A 117 9.87 -2.42 -14.25
N ASN A 118 9.85 -2.70 -15.56
CA ASN A 118 9.72 -1.63 -16.53
C ASN A 118 8.37 -0.91 -16.35
N PHE A 119 8.30 0.36 -16.76
CA PHE A 119 7.12 1.18 -16.57
C PHE A 119 5.87 0.62 -17.25
N ILE A 120 6.02 -0.05 -18.40
CA ILE A 120 4.90 -0.59 -19.18
C ILE A 120 4.20 -1.73 -18.43
N ASP A 121 4.99 -2.66 -17.88
CA ASP A 121 4.50 -3.79 -17.10
C ASP A 121 3.89 -3.33 -15.77
N PHE A 122 4.49 -2.31 -15.15
CA PHE A 122 3.89 -1.67 -13.98
C PHE A 122 2.55 -1.00 -14.32
N ALA A 123 2.46 -0.28 -15.44
CA ALA A 123 1.22 0.34 -15.89
C ALA A 123 0.13 -0.71 -16.18
N PHE A 124 0.51 -1.89 -16.67
CA PHE A 124 -0.40 -3.01 -16.83
C PHE A 124 -0.91 -3.54 -15.48
N SER A 125 -0.02 -3.67 -14.48
CA SER A 125 -0.37 -4.04 -13.10
C SER A 125 -1.34 -3.02 -12.47
N CYS A 126 -1.25 -1.74 -12.86
CA CYS A 126 -2.19 -0.68 -12.48
C CYS A 126 -3.54 -0.74 -13.23
N GLY A 127 -3.75 -1.71 -14.11
CA GLY A 127 -4.97 -1.87 -14.91
C GLY A 127 -5.08 -0.93 -16.12
N LEU A 128 -3.98 -0.37 -16.62
CA LEU A 128 -3.97 0.48 -17.81
C LEU A 128 -3.60 -0.31 -19.08
N ALA A 129 -4.27 0.02 -20.19
CA ALA A 129 -3.92 -0.51 -21.50
C ALA A 129 -2.62 0.15 -22.03
N THR A 130 -1.69 -0.68 -22.53
CA THR A 130 -0.34 -0.30 -22.99
C THR A 130 -0.31 0.79 -24.08
N LYS A 131 -1.37 0.91 -24.89
CA LYS A 131 -1.50 1.94 -25.94
C LYS A 131 -1.61 3.39 -25.43
N ARG A 132 -1.66 3.60 -24.11
CA ARG A 132 -1.82 4.93 -23.47
C ARG A 132 -0.59 5.37 -22.67
N VAL A 133 0.54 4.72 -22.88
CA VAL A 133 1.75 4.92 -22.08
C VAL A 133 2.61 6.00 -22.73
N ASP A 134 2.44 7.24 -22.26
CA ASP A 134 3.18 8.43 -22.71
C ASP A 134 3.98 9.10 -21.57
N SER A 135 4.69 10.18 -21.87
CA SER A 135 5.48 10.94 -20.87
C SER A 135 4.60 11.59 -19.80
N ARG A 136 3.36 11.97 -20.15
CA ARG A 136 2.39 12.54 -19.21
C ARG A 136 1.94 11.50 -18.19
N LEU A 137 1.72 10.26 -18.63
CA LEU A 137 1.37 9.15 -17.76
C LEU A 137 2.51 8.82 -16.79
N ARG A 138 3.75 8.78 -17.29
CA ARG A 138 4.96 8.58 -16.47
C ARG A 138 5.06 9.60 -15.36
N LYS A 139 4.97 10.88 -15.72
CA LYS A 139 4.97 11.97 -14.73
C LYS A 139 3.86 11.78 -13.70
N ARG A 140 2.63 11.51 -14.16
CA ARG A 140 1.48 11.32 -13.28
C ARG A 140 1.66 10.14 -12.31
N PHE A 141 2.27 9.04 -12.77
CA PHE A 141 2.57 7.88 -11.93
C PHE A 141 3.72 8.17 -10.97
N SER A 142 4.77 8.86 -11.42
CA SER A 142 5.85 9.33 -10.54
C SER A 142 5.32 10.20 -9.40
N ASP A 143 4.50 11.20 -9.72
CA ASP A 143 3.85 12.07 -8.73
C ASP A 143 2.95 11.26 -7.76
N SER A 144 2.29 10.21 -8.27
CA SER A 144 1.46 9.30 -7.48
C SER A 144 2.27 8.44 -6.50
N LEU A 145 3.37 7.85 -6.97
CA LEU A 145 4.31 7.09 -6.14
C LEU A 145 4.84 7.96 -4.99
N THR A 146 5.19 9.22 -5.28
CA THR A 146 5.58 10.20 -4.25
C THR A 146 4.46 10.43 -3.23
N ARG A 147 3.22 10.70 -3.67
CA ARG A 147 2.09 10.92 -2.74
C ARG A 147 1.82 9.71 -1.85
N LEU A 148 1.86 8.51 -2.42
CA LEU A 148 1.66 7.25 -1.69
C LEU A 148 2.75 7.04 -0.64
N GLN A 149 4.01 7.34 -0.97
CA GLN A 149 5.12 7.25 -0.03
C GLN A 149 5.02 8.25 1.14
N HIS A 150 4.44 9.44 0.88
CA HIS A 150 4.18 10.46 1.90
C HIS A 150 2.88 10.24 2.70
N THR A 151 2.18 9.13 2.48
CA THR A 151 1.01 8.75 3.28
C THR A 151 1.47 7.88 4.44
N HIS A 152 1.21 8.30 5.68
CA HIS A 152 1.69 7.65 6.90
C HIS A 152 0.53 7.29 7.84
N PHE A 153 0.61 6.11 8.43
CA PHE A 153 -0.18 5.67 9.56
C PHE A 153 0.58 5.92 10.85
N GLN A 154 -0.12 6.42 11.85
CA GLN A 154 0.36 6.57 13.21
C GLN A 154 -0.49 5.75 14.14
N PHE A 155 0.17 4.97 14.99
CA PHE A 155 -0.45 4.16 16.01
C PHE A 155 0.07 4.63 17.37
N ILE A 156 -0.85 4.83 18.31
CA ILE A 156 -0.53 5.21 19.69
C ILE A 156 -1.11 4.16 20.62
N LYS A 157 -0.27 3.66 21.53
CA LYS A 157 -0.67 2.74 22.60
C LYS A 157 0.03 3.06 23.92
N ASN A 158 -0.42 2.43 25.00
CA ASN A 158 0.27 2.51 26.28
C ASN A 158 1.66 1.87 26.20
N SER A 159 2.62 2.50 26.85
CA SER A 159 3.93 1.91 27.11
C SER A 159 3.83 0.93 28.27
N THR A 160 4.83 0.06 28.36
CA THR A 160 5.09 -0.75 29.55
C THR A 160 5.54 0.10 30.74
N VAL A 161 5.99 1.34 30.49
CA VAL A 161 6.27 2.34 31.52
C VAL A 161 5.00 3.12 31.84
N GLU A 162 4.60 3.10 33.12
CA GLU A 162 3.38 3.76 33.61
C GLU A 162 3.32 5.23 33.20
N GLY A 163 2.15 5.66 32.71
CA GLY A 163 1.90 7.02 32.25
C GLY A 163 2.60 7.42 30.94
N LYS A 164 3.35 6.53 30.29
CA LYS A 164 4.00 6.79 28.99
C LYS A 164 3.25 6.13 27.83
N LYS A 165 3.42 6.70 26.64
CA LYS A 165 2.83 6.20 25.40
C LYS A 165 3.92 5.79 24.40
N VAL A 166 3.64 4.78 23.60
CA VAL A 166 4.43 4.40 22.43
C VAL A 166 3.73 4.94 21.20
N LYS A 167 4.49 5.66 20.36
CA LYS A 167 4.05 6.13 19.05
C LYS A 167 4.81 5.37 17.97
N ILE A 168 4.07 4.83 17.02
CA ILE A 168 4.61 4.05 15.89
C ILE A 168 4.11 4.72 14.61
N ASP A 169 5.04 5.27 13.83
CA ASP A 169 4.73 5.81 12.50
C ASP A 169 5.18 4.81 11.42
N MET A 170 4.32 4.58 10.42
CA MET A 170 4.53 3.65 9.31
C MET A 170 4.05 4.27 8.00
N SER A 171 4.85 4.24 6.94
CA SER A 171 4.40 4.65 5.61
C SER A 171 3.49 3.62 4.97
N LEU A 172 2.54 4.07 4.13
CA LEU A 172 1.70 3.23 3.27
C LEU A 172 2.55 2.41 2.30
N VAL A 173 3.59 3.05 1.74
CA VAL A 173 4.61 2.41 0.89
C VAL A 173 5.98 2.85 1.40
N SER A 174 6.92 1.91 1.56
CA SER A 174 8.26 2.20 2.11
C SER A 174 9.14 2.93 1.12
N THR A 175 9.40 2.30 -0.04
CA THR A 175 10.17 2.88 -1.14
C THR A 175 9.39 2.62 -2.41
N SER A 176 9.09 3.70 -3.14
CA SER A 176 8.45 3.63 -4.44
C SER A 176 8.85 4.84 -5.27
N TYR A 177 9.58 4.62 -6.35
CA TYR A 177 9.96 5.69 -7.26
C TYR A 177 10.08 5.18 -8.70
N TYR A 178 10.00 6.12 -9.63
CA TYR A 178 10.20 5.88 -11.05
C TYR A 178 11.57 6.44 -11.46
N ASP A 179 12.40 5.61 -12.07
CA ASP A 179 13.69 5.98 -12.64
C ASP A 179 13.51 6.30 -14.13
N GLU A 180 13.58 7.58 -14.48
CA GLU A 180 13.43 8.03 -15.87
C GLU A 180 14.60 7.59 -16.77
N GLY A 181 15.77 7.31 -16.19
CA GLY A 181 16.95 6.90 -16.93
C GLY A 181 16.87 5.45 -17.42
N THR A 182 16.27 4.57 -16.61
CA THR A 182 16.08 3.15 -16.97
C THR A 182 14.66 2.80 -17.42
N ASP A 183 13.71 3.74 -17.31
CA ASP A 183 12.28 3.52 -17.54
C ASP A 183 11.69 2.42 -16.62
N GLU A 184 12.15 2.39 -15.37
CA GLU A 184 11.77 1.37 -14.38
C GLU A 184 11.06 1.98 -13.17
N VAL A 185 10.14 1.22 -12.59
CA VAL A 185 9.55 1.48 -11.28
C VAL A 185 10.21 0.55 -10.27
N ILE A 186 10.71 1.14 -9.18
CA ILE A 186 11.42 0.44 -8.12
C ILE A 186 10.56 0.51 -6.86
N LEU A 187 10.25 -0.67 -6.30
CA LEU A 187 9.39 -0.85 -5.14
C LEU A 187 10.12 -1.65 -4.06
N SER A 188 9.84 -1.36 -2.78
CA SER A 188 10.29 -2.18 -1.66
C SER A 188 9.14 -2.58 -0.76
N ARG A 189 9.25 -3.73 -0.09
CA ARG A 189 8.31 -4.12 0.97
C ARG A 189 8.62 -3.37 2.27
N ASN A 190 7.58 -3.00 3.00
CA ASN A 190 7.75 -2.43 4.33
C ASN A 190 8.18 -3.54 5.31
N LYS A 191 9.41 -3.48 5.82
CA LYS A 191 10.02 -4.52 6.67
C LYS A 191 9.31 -4.75 8.02
N LYS A 192 8.38 -3.87 8.43
CA LYS A 192 7.57 -4.02 9.65
C LYS A 192 6.20 -4.68 9.42
N VAL A 193 5.90 -5.03 8.18
CA VAL A 193 4.64 -5.68 7.75
C VAL A 193 4.89 -7.16 7.43
N THR A 194 5.99 -7.72 7.94
CA THR A 194 6.38 -9.13 7.81
C THR A 194 6.49 -9.77 9.19
#